data_AF-A0A377BA50-F1
#
_entry.id   AF-A0A377BA50-F1
#
_cell.length_a   1.000
_cell.length_b   1.000
_cell.length_c   1.000
_cell.angle_alpha   90.00
_cell.angle_beta   90.00
_cell.angle_gamma   90.00
#
_symmetry.space_group_name_H-M   'P 1'
#
loop_
_entity.id
_entity.type
_entity.pdbx_description
1 polymer ?
#
loop_
_entity_poly.entity_id
_entity_poly.type
_entity_poly.pdbx_seq_one_letter_code
_entity_poly.pdbx_strand_id
1 'polypeptide(L)' 'MMVIRPVERSDVSALMQLASKTGGGLTSLPANEATLSARIERAIKNLARRTAQK' A
#
# COMPACT_ATOMS: atom_id res chain seq x y z
N MET A 1 10.91 -15.31 8.91
CA MET A 1 11.32 -13.97 9.40
C MET A 1 10.34 -12.95 8.81
N MET A 2 9.73 -12.09 9.63
CA MET A 2 8.91 -10.98 9.11
C MET A 2 9.77 -9.73 8.95
N VAL A 3 9.70 -9.07 7.79
CA VAL A 3 10.42 -7.81 7.49
C VAL A 3 9.38 -6.72 7.24
N ILE A 4 9.52 -5.60 7.93
CA ILE A 4 8.69 -4.40 7.70
C ILE A 4 9.49 -3.46 6.80
N ARG A 5 8.94 -3.12 5.64
CA ARG A 5 9.53 -2.17 4.70
C ARG A 5 8.48 -1.20 4.15
N PRO A 6 8.92 -0.06 3.58
CA PRO A 6 8.04 0.78 2.78
C PRO A 6 7.35 0.01 1.66
N VAL A 7 6.14 0.46 1.32
CA VAL A 7 5.36 -0.10 0.22
C VAL A 7 5.92 0.33 -1.13
N GLU A 8 5.93 -0.61 -2.07
CA GLU A 8 6.38 -0.45 -3.45
C GLU A 8 5.25 -0.72 -4.43
N ARG A 9 5.42 -0.30 -5.70
CA ARG A 9 4.42 -0.50 -6.76
C ARG A 9 4.12 -1.98 -7.03
N SER A 10 5.11 -2.85 -6.85
CA SER A 10 4.99 -4.30 -6.97
C SER A 10 4.06 -4.93 -5.91
N ASP A 11 3.80 -4.23 -4.80
CA ASP A 11 3.00 -4.75 -3.69
C ASP A 11 1.49 -4.70 -3.96
N VAL A 12 1.03 -4.01 -5.02
CA VAL A 12 -0.41 -3.88 -5.35
C VAL A 12 -1.09 -5.25 -5.42
N SER A 13 -0.49 -6.21 -6.13
CA SER A 13 -1.08 -7.55 -6.30
C SER A 13 -1.19 -8.30 -4.98
N ALA A 14 -0.14 -8.26 -4.14
CA ALA A 14 -0.15 -8.91 -2.83
C ALA A 14 -1.18 -8.26 -1.89
N LEU A 15 -1.25 -6.92 -1.87
CA LEU A 15 -2.21 -6.18 -1.07
C LEU A 15 -3.66 -6.41 -1.55
N MET A 16 -3.89 -6.59 -2.85
CA MET A 16 -5.21 -6.96 -3.41
C MET A 16 -5.65 -8.35 -2.95
N GLN A 17 -4.74 -9.32 -2.93
CA GLN A 17 -5.04 -10.67 -2.40
C GLN A 17 -5.37 -10.62 -0.91
N LEU A 18 -4.66 -9.79 -0.13
CA LEU A 18 -4.97 -9.58 1.29
C LEU A 18 -6.31 -8.89 1.47
N ALA A 19 -6.59 -7.82 0.72
CA ALA A 19 -7.87 -7.11 0.76
C ALA A 19 -9.05 -8.05 0.47
N SER A 20 -8.89 -8.93 -0.53
CA SER A 20 -9.89 -9.94 -0.90
C SER A 20 -10.16 -10.94 0.23
N LYS A 21 -9.14 -11.29 1.02
CA LYS A 21 -9.27 -12.20 2.18
C LYS A 21 -9.86 -11.52 3.41
N THR A 22 -9.78 -10.19 3.50
CA THR A 22 -10.10 -9.47 4.75
C THR A 22 -11.58 -9.08 4.87
N GLY A 23 -12.38 -9.28 3.81
CA GLY A 23 -13.82 -9.05 3.80
C GLY A 23 -14.21 -7.55 3.85
N GLY A 24 -15.50 -7.26 3.62
CA GLY A 24 -16.01 -5.89 3.47
C GLY A 24 -15.94 -4.98 4.71
N GLY A 25 -15.53 -5.52 5.87
CA GLY A 25 -15.41 -4.77 7.12
C GLY A 25 -14.13 -3.94 7.25
N LEU A 26 -13.11 -4.19 6.41
CA LEU A 26 -11.85 -3.45 6.47
C LEU A 26 -11.82 -2.26 5.49
N THR A 27 -12.39 -1.14 5.93
CA THR A 27 -12.43 0.13 5.17
C THR A 27 -11.03 0.72 4.91
N SER A 28 -10.02 0.31 5.70
CA SER A 28 -8.64 0.76 5.55
C SER A 28 -7.88 0.06 4.42
N LEU A 29 -8.39 -1.05 3.88
CA LEU A 29 -7.77 -1.79 2.77
C LEU A 29 -8.84 -2.24 1.76
N PRO A 30 -9.32 -1.33 0.91
CA PRO A 30 -10.33 -1.68 -0.09
C PRO A 30 -9.75 -2.64 -1.12
N ALA A 31 -10.51 -3.66 -1.51
CA ALA A 31 -10.20 -4.57 -2.62
C ALA A 31 -10.44 -3.87 -3.97
N ASN A 32 -9.80 -2.72 -4.16
CA ASN A 32 -9.88 -1.90 -5.36
C ASN A 32 -8.47 -1.49 -5.80
N GLU A 33 -8.05 -1.99 -6.94
CA GLU A 33 -6.70 -1.81 -7.48
C GLU A 33 -6.36 -0.34 -7.75
N ALA A 34 -7.31 0.45 -8.28
CA ALA A 34 -7.10 1.86 -8.58
C ALA A 34 -6.90 2.67 -7.29
N THR A 35 -7.75 2.42 -6.27
CA THR A 35 -7.62 3.08 -4.96
C THR A 35 -6.31 2.68 -4.27
N LEU A 36 -5.94 1.41 -4.36
CA LEU A 36 -4.73 0.89 -3.72
C LEU A 36 -3.47 1.46 -4.37
N SER A 37 -3.41 1.45 -5.71
CA SER A 37 -2.32 2.03 -6.49
C SER A 37 -2.13 3.51 -6.19
N ALA A 38 -3.21 4.29 -6.16
CA ALA A 38 -3.15 5.72 -5.80
C ALA A 38 -2.59 5.96 -4.38
N ARG A 39 -2.94 5.09 -3.42
CA ARG A 39 -2.42 5.18 -2.05
C ARG A 39 -0.94 4.82 -1.97
N ILE A 40 -0.49 3.84 -2.73
CA ILE A 40 0.93 3.46 -2.82
C ILE A 40 1.74 4.59 -3.42
N GLU A 41 1.30 5.18 -4.53
CA GLU A 41 1.97 6.34 -5.13
C GLU A 41 2.10 7.51 -4.14
N ARG A 42 1.01 7.80 -3.41
CA ARG A 42 1.03 8.83 -2.36
C ARG A 42 2.03 8.50 -1.25
N ALA A 43 2.09 7.24 -0.82
CA ALA A 43 3.02 6.78 0.22
C ALA A 43 4.47 6.90 -0.24
N ILE A 44 4.79 6.44 -1.45
CA ILE A 44 6.11 6.54 -2.08
C ILE A 44 6.54 8.01 -2.17
N LYS A 45 5.66 8.90 -2.66
CA LYS A 45 5.93 10.33 -2.79
C LYS A 45 6.19 10.99 -1.43
N ASN A 46 5.41 10.66 -0.41
CA ASN A 46 5.59 11.19 0.93
C ASN A 46 6.89 10.70 1.57
N LEU A 47 7.25 9.43 1.36
CA LEU A 47 8.49 8.88 1.86
C LEU A 47 9.70 9.53 1.17
N ALA A 48 9.68 9.64 -0.16
CA ALA A 48 10.74 10.29 -0.93
C ALA A 48 10.96 11.76 -0.51
N ARG A 49 9.87 12.48 -0.19
CA ARG A 49 9.96 13.83 0.38
C ARG A 49 10.61 13.84 1.77
N ARG A 50 10.27 12.88 2.62
CA ARG A 50 10.83 12.77 3.97
C ARG A 50 12.32 12.43 3.94
N THR A 51 12.75 11.57 3.03
CA THR A 51 14.17 11.24 2.85
C THR A 51 14.99 12.40 2.30
N ALA A 52 14.37 13.33 1.55
CA ALA A 52 15.05 14.51 1.01
C ALA A 52 15.20 15.67 2.01
N GLN A 53 14.47 15.66 3.14
CA GLN A 53 14.55 16.69 4.19
C GLN A 53 15.49 16.32 5.35
N LYS A 54 16.27 15.25 5.21
CA LYS A 54 17.11 14.69 6.26
C LYS A 54 18.56 14.67 5.81
#